data_AF-A0A2N0XHM5-F1
#
_entry.id   AF-A0A2N0XHM5-F1
#
_cell.length_a   1.000
_cell.length_b   1.000
_cell.length_c   1.000
_cell.angle_alpha   90.00
_cell.angle_beta   90.00
_cell.angle_gamma   90.00
#
_symmetry.space_group_name_H-M   'P 1'
#
loop_
_entity.id
_entity.type
_entity.pdbx_description
1 polymer ?
#
loop_
_entity_poly.entity_id
_entity_poly.type
_entity_poly.pdbx_seq_one_letter_code
_entity_poly.pdbx_strand_id
1 'polypeptide(L)'
;MRIKSILVSQPAPSESSPYLDIAKKEKIKIDFRPFIHVEGVDNKELRTQKIDLTQYTGIIFTSKNAIDHYFRLAEELRFAVPDTMRYICQSEAIANYLQKHIVYRKRKISFGEKNFSDLLPLFKKFPTEK
;
A
#
# COMPACT_ATOMS: atom_id res chain seq x y z
N MET A 1 -27.53 -28.39 -9.88
CA MET A 1 -27.37 -27.14 -10.68
C MET A 1 -25.95 -27.11 -11.25
N ARG A 2 -25.76 -26.70 -12.51
CA ARG A 2 -24.43 -26.55 -13.14
C ARG A 2 -24.06 -25.06 -13.19
N ILE A 3 -22.90 -24.69 -12.68
CA ILE A 3 -22.39 -23.30 -12.72
C ILE A 3 -22.05 -22.97 -14.18
N LYS A 4 -22.53 -21.82 -14.68
CA LYS A 4 -22.31 -21.36 -16.06
C LYS A 4 -21.39 -20.14 -16.14
N SER A 5 -21.34 -19.33 -15.10
CA SER A 5 -20.57 -18.08 -15.07
C SER A 5 -20.08 -17.74 -13.67
N ILE A 6 -18.89 -17.13 -13.58
CA ILE A 6 -18.27 -16.60 -12.35
C ILE A 6 -17.93 -15.13 -12.58
N LEU A 7 -18.21 -14.27 -11.59
CA LEU A 7 -17.78 -12.88 -11.56
C LEU A 7 -16.61 -12.76 -10.59
N VAL A 8 -15.50 -12.21 -11.07
CA VAL A 8 -14.29 -11.94 -10.28
C VAL A 8 -14.18 -10.42 -10.09
N SER A 9 -14.17 -9.98 -8.83
CA SER A 9 -14.16 -8.55 -8.47
C SER A 9 -12.79 -7.88 -8.59
N GLN A 10 -11.78 -8.62 -9.08
CA GLN A 10 -10.41 -8.15 -9.29
C GLN A 10 -10.19 -7.73 -10.75
N PRO A 11 -9.14 -6.94 -11.04
CA PRO A 11 -8.72 -6.66 -12.41
C PRO A 11 -8.47 -7.93 -13.21
N ALA A 12 -8.68 -7.84 -14.52
CA ALA A 12 -8.30 -8.91 -15.42
C ALA A 12 -6.78 -9.16 -15.30
N PRO A 13 -6.33 -10.43 -15.22
CA PRO A 13 -4.91 -10.74 -15.13
C PRO A 13 -4.19 -10.31 -16.42
N SER A 14 -2.99 -9.76 -16.29
CA SER A 14 -2.15 -9.34 -17.41
C SER A 14 -1.36 -10.48 -18.06
N GLU A 15 -1.22 -11.60 -17.37
CA GLU A 15 -0.47 -12.79 -17.80
C GLU A 15 -1.33 -14.06 -17.68
N SER A 16 -0.73 -15.22 -17.97
CA SER A 16 -1.37 -16.51 -17.75
C SER A 16 -1.85 -16.63 -16.30
N SER A 17 -3.13 -16.95 -16.13
CA SER A 17 -3.80 -16.95 -14.84
C SER A 17 -4.58 -18.25 -14.65
N PRO A 18 -4.58 -18.83 -13.43
CA PRO A 18 -5.38 -20.02 -13.11
C PRO A 18 -6.86 -19.87 -13.48
N TYR A 19 -7.40 -18.63 -13.46
CA TYR A 19 -8.77 -18.37 -13.87
C TYR A 19 -9.02 -18.71 -15.35
N LEU A 20 -8.07 -18.40 -16.24
CA LEU A 20 -8.20 -18.70 -17.67
C LEU A 20 -8.19 -20.21 -17.93
N ASP A 21 -7.39 -20.95 -17.17
CA ASP A 21 -7.31 -22.41 -17.27
C ASP A 21 -8.59 -23.09 -16.77
N ILE A 22 -9.14 -22.62 -15.65
CA ILE A 22 -10.42 -23.10 -15.10
C ILE A 22 -11.57 -22.80 -16.08
N ALA A 23 -11.61 -21.60 -16.66
CA ALA A 23 -12.63 -21.22 -17.64
C ALA A 23 -12.65 -22.18 -18.84
N LYS A 24 -11.47 -22.54 -19.36
CA LYS A 24 -11.30 -23.48 -20.47
C LYS A 24 -11.68 -24.90 -20.08
N LYS A 25 -11.16 -25.40 -18.95
CA LYS A 25 -11.35 -26.79 -18.50
C LYS A 25 -12.81 -27.09 -18.19
N GLU A 26 -13.47 -26.21 -17.46
CA GLU A 26 -14.85 -26.42 -16.99
C GLU A 26 -15.90 -25.86 -17.96
N LYS A 27 -15.47 -25.20 -19.05
CA LYS A 27 -16.30 -24.54 -20.05
C LYS A 27 -17.28 -23.53 -19.42
N ILE A 28 -16.75 -22.69 -18.54
CA ILE A 28 -17.50 -21.65 -17.83
C ILE A 28 -17.01 -20.26 -18.24
N LYS A 29 -17.91 -19.27 -18.19
CA LYS A 29 -17.55 -17.86 -18.42
C LYS A 29 -16.99 -17.24 -17.14
N ILE A 30 -15.89 -16.50 -17.24
CA ILE A 30 -15.36 -15.69 -16.13
C ILE A 30 -15.35 -14.23 -16.56
N ASP A 31 -16.09 -13.39 -15.84
CA ASP A 31 -16.11 -11.95 -16.02
C ASP A 31 -15.22 -11.28 -14.95
N PHE A 32 -14.29 -10.42 -15.34
CA PHE A 32 -13.49 -9.62 -14.41
C PHE A 32 -14.06 -8.21 -14.35
N ARG A 33 -14.50 -7.77 -13.17
CA ARG A 33 -15.01 -6.41 -12.93
C ARG A 33 -14.46 -5.87 -11.63
N PRO A 34 -13.46 -4.97 -11.66
CA PRO A 34 -13.01 -4.26 -10.47
C PRO A 34 -14.18 -3.51 -9.83
N PHE A 35 -14.45 -3.77 -8.55
CA PHE A 35 -15.44 -3.00 -7.80
C PHE A 35 -14.83 -1.80 -7.08
N ILE A 36 -13.51 -1.76 -7.00
CA ILE A 36 -12.76 -0.77 -6.24
C ILE A 36 -11.87 -0.02 -7.21
N HIS A 37 -12.01 1.30 -7.20
CA HIS A 37 -11.08 2.24 -7.81
C HIS A 37 -10.30 2.92 -6.70
N VAL A 38 -8.97 2.98 -6.85
CA VAL A 38 -8.11 3.70 -5.91
C VAL A 38 -7.67 4.98 -6.61
N GLU A 39 -8.02 6.11 -6.01
CA GLU A 39 -7.66 7.44 -6.48
C GLU A 39 -6.81 8.14 -5.42
N GLY A 40 -5.84 8.91 -5.88
CA GLY A 40 -5.01 9.72 -4.99
C GLY A 40 -5.78 10.94 -4.51
N VAL A 41 -5.70 11.22 -3.20
CA VAL A 41 -6.20 12.47 -2.61
C VAL A 41 -5.43 13.66 -3.19
N ASP A 42 -6.14 14.75 -3.47
CA ASP A 42 -5.55 15.96 -4.03
C ASP A 42 -4.88 16.82 -2.93
N ASN A 43 -3.85 17.60 -3.27
CA ASN A 43 -3.10 18.42 -2.32
C ASN A 43 -4.01 19.40 -1.55
N LYS A 44 -5.03 19.93 -2.23
CA LYS A 44 -6.03 20.82 -1.61
C LYS A 44 -6.77 20.15 -0.46
N GLU A 45 -7.20 18.90 -0.62
CA GLU A 45 -7.91 18.17 0.42
C GLU A 45 -7.00 17.91 1.62
N LEU A 46 -5.74 17.53 1.41
CA LEU A 46 -4.79 17.36 2.51
C LEU A 46 -4.59 18.66 3.30
N ARG A 47 -4.51 19.81 2.63
CA ARG A 47 -4.42 21.12 3.28
C ARG A 47 -5.64 21.43 4.14
N THR A 48 -6.84 21.00 3.75
CA THR A 48 -8.05 21.20 4.57
C THR A 48 -8.01 20.43 5.88
N GLN A 49 -7.28 19.31 5.92
CA GLN A 49 -7.06 18.53 7.15
C GLN A 49 -6.03 19.18 8.09
N LYS A 50 -5.37 20.28 7.66
CA LYS A 50 -4.35 21.00 8.43
C LYS A 50 -3.19 20.10 8.92
N ILE A 51 -2.84 19.09 8.12
CA ILE A 51 -1.73 18.19 8.40
C ILE A 51 -0.44 18.82 7.86
N ASP A 52 0.53 19.01 8.75
CA ASP A 52 1.88 19.45 8.41
C ASP A 52 2.84 18.27 8.51
N LEU A 53 3.32 17.78 7.36
CA LEU A 53 4.22 16.63 7.27
C LEU A 53 5.54 16.85 8.03
N THR A 54 5.96 18.11 8.25
CA THR A 54 7.19 18.43 8.97
C THR A 54 7.12 18.13 10.48
N GLN A 55 5.90 17.97 11.02
CA GLN A 55 5.68 17.70 12.45
C GLN A 55 5.81 16.23 12.82
N TYR A 56 5.93 15.34 11.83
CA TYR A 56 5.96 13.90 12.00
C TYR A 56 7.35 13.34 11.72
N THR A 57 7.73 12.35 12.52
CA THR A 57 9.05 11.73 12.49
C THR A 57 9.02 10.30 11.96
N GLY A 58 7.83 9.72 11.87
CA GLY A 58 7.60 8.40 11.30
C GLY A 58 6.31 8.31 10.49
N ILE A 59 6.32 7.41 9.50
CA ILE A 59 5.16 7.12 8.65
C ILE A 59 4.84 5.63 8.71
N ILE A 60 3.56 5.30 8.80
CA ILE A 60 3.06 3.93 8.79
C ILE A 60 2.46 3.62 7.43
N PHE A 61 2.98 2.59 6.75
CA PHE A 61 2.47 2.14 5.45
C PHE A 61 1.74 0.80 5.57
N THR A 62 0.47 0.81 5.20
CA THR A 62 -0.40 -0.39 5.17
C THR A 62 -0.58 -0.96 3.76
N SER A 63 -0.13 -0.25 2.72
CA SER A 63 -0.22 -0.73 1.34
C SER A 63 0.84 -0.11 0.43
N LYS A 64 1.03 -0.72 -0.75
CA LYS A 64 1.89 -0.16 -1.82
C LYS A 64 1.34 1.16 -2.35
N ASN A 65 0.03 1.25 -2.56
CA ASN A 65 -0.62 2.48 -3.02
C ASN A 65 -0.43 3.64 -2.04
N ALA A 66 -0.44 3.37 -0.73
CA ALA A 66 -0.17 4.39 0.28
C ALA A 66 1.25 4.97 0.17
N ILE A 67 2.25 4.14 -0.16
CA ILE A 67 3.61 4.59 -0.43
C ILE A 67 3.62 5.52 -1.64
N ASP A 68 3.08 5.08 -2.76
CA ASP A 68 3.09 5.84 -4.00
C ASP A 68 2.38 7.19 -3.84
N HIS A 69 1.22 7.22 -3.18
CA HIS A 69 0.49 8.46 -2.94
C HIS A 69 1.17 9.37 -1.90
N TYR A 70 1.85 8.82 -0.88
CA TYR A 70 2.61 9.63 0.07
C TYR A 70 3.76 10.38 -0.63
N PHE A 71 4.57 9.69 -1.42
CA PHE A 71 5.70 10.33 -2.10
C PHE A 71 5.25 11.30 -3.20
N ARG A 72 4.17 10.98 -3.93
CA ARG A 72 3.53 11.94 -4.84
C ARG A 72 3.09 13.21 -4.11
N LEU A 73 2.38 13.08 -2.97
CA LEU A 73 1.92 14.23 -2.19
C LEU A 73 3.10 15.03 -1.60
N ALA A 74 4.15 14.35 -1.13
CA ALA A 74 5.35 15.01 -0.64
C ALA A 74 6.02 15.86 -1.74
N GLU A 75 6.12 15.33 -2.95
CA GLU A 75 6.63 16.05 -4.12
C GLU A 75 5.75 17.26 -4.49
N GLU A 76 4.44 17.08 -4.58
CA GLU A 76 3.47 18.15 -4.87
C GLU A 76 3.49 19.27 -3.81
N LEU A 77 3.72 18.91 -2.55
CA LEU A 77 3.88 19.85 -1.43
C LEU A 77 5.27 20.48 -1.35
N ARG A 78 6.22 20.04 -2.19
CA ARG A 78 7.66 20.39 -2.09
C ARG A 78 8.24 20.06 -0.72
N PHE A 79 7.72 19.02 -0.08
CA PHE A 79 8.23 18.50 1.18
C PHE A 79 9.39 17.54 0.88
N ALA A 80 10.60 17.98 1.21
CA ALA A 80 11.78 17.11 1.16
C ALA A 80 11.74 16.12 2.33
N VAL A 81 11.38 14.87 2.05
CA VAL A 81 11.32 13.82 3.07
C VAL A 81 12.71 13.62 3.69
N PRO A 82 12.89 13.82 5.00
CA PRO A 82 14.21 13.72 5.62
C PRO A 82 14.77 12.30 5.59
N ASP A 83 16.09 12.17 5.44
CA ASP A 83 16.82 10.89 5.61
C ASP A 83 16.64 10.26 7.01
N THR A 84 16.23 11.08 7.97
CA THR A 84 15.97 10.67 9.35
C THR A 84 14.59 10.04 9.54
N MET A 85 13.68 10.19 8.57
CA MET A 85 12.30 9.68 8.60
C MET A 85 12.26 8.18 8.89
N ARG A 86 11.42 7.77 9.83
CA ARG A 86 11.19 6.34 10.13
C ARG A 86 10.00 5.80 9.33
N TYR A 87 10.11 4.56 8.90
CA TYR A 87 9.04 3.87 8.20
C TYR A 87 8.65 2.59 8.93
N ILE A 88 7.36 2.42 9.17
CA ILE A 88 6.78 1.20 9.71
C ILE A 88 5.85 0.61 8.64
N CYS A 89 6.20 -0.54 8.10
CA CYS A 89 5.43 -1.19 7.05
C CYS A 89 4.61 -2.35 7.62
N GLN A 90 3.38 -2.54 7.15
CA GLN A 90 2.52 -3.62 7.65
C GLN A 90 3.09 -5.02 7.39
N SER A 91 3.83 -5.18 6.29
CA SER A 91 4.47 -6.44 5.92
C SER A 91 5.83 -6.21 5.26
N GLU A 92 6.64 -7.27 5.22
CA GLU A 92 7.91 -7.27 4.50
C GLU A 92 7.74 -6.91 3.01
N ALA A 93 6.67 -7.37 2.37
CA ALA A 93 6.39 -7.06 0.96
C ALA A 93 6.18 -5.55 0.71
N ILE A 94 5.60 -4.84 1.67
CA ILE A 94 5.43 -3.38 1.61
C ILE A 94 6.79 -2.70 1.87
N ALA A 95 7.57 -3.17 2.84
CA ALA A 95 8.91 -2.67 3.11
C ALA A 95 9.86 -2.82 1.91
N ASN A 96 9.78 -3.94 1.19
CA ASN A 96 10.54 -4.16 -0.02
C ASN A 96 10.09 -3.22 -1.15
N TYR A 97 8.79 -2.96 -1.27
CA TYR A 97 8.27 -2.01 -2.26
C TYR A 97 8.73 -0.57 -1.98
N LEU A 98 8.80 -0.17 -0.71
CA LEU A 98 9.27 1.16 -0.29
C LEU A 98 10.68 1.50 -0.79
N GLN A 99 11.54 0.50 -0.99
CA GLN A 99 12.91 0.69 -1.48
C GLN A 99 12.98 1.32 -2.88
N LYS A 100 11.88 1.34 -3.64
CA LYS A 100 11.79 2.08 -4.91
C LYS A 100 11.85 3.60 -4.72
N HIS A 101 11.42 4.08 -3.55
CA HIS A 101 11.25 5.51 -3.27
C HIS A 101 12.36 6.08 -2.38
N ILE A 102 13.04 5.23 -1.62
CA ILE A 102 14.07 5.66 -0.65
C ILE A 102 15.31 4.79 -0.71
N VAL A 103 16.43 5.35 -0.27
CA VAL A 103 17.65 4.56 -0.01
C VAL A 103 17.43 3.67 1.21
N TYR A 104 17.62 2.36 1.04
CA TYR A 104 17.39 1.38 2.09
C TYR A 104 18.32 1.58 3.30
N ARG A 105 17.73 1.76 4.49
CA ARG A 105 18.46 1.79 5.77
C ARG A 105 17.74 0.95 6.82
N LYS A 106 18.30 -0.23 7.14
CA LYS A 106 17.71 -1.21 8.08
C LYS A 106 17.29 -0.62 9.44
N ARG A 107 18.02 0.37 9.98
CA ARG A 107 17.70 1.00 11.28
C ARG A 107 16.48 1.92 11.25
N LYS A 108 15.99 2.29 10.06
CA LYS A 108 14.89 3.22 9.83
C LYS A 108 13.62 2.56 9.32
N ILE A 109 13.69 1.28 8.91
CA ILE A 109 12.56 0.53 8.38
C ILE A 109 12.26 -0.60 9.35
N SER A 110 11.04 -0.66 9.85
CA SER A 110 10.50 -1.78 10.62
C SER A 110 9.29 -2.33 9.89
N PHE A 111 9.04 -3.63 10.00
CA PHE A 111 7.86 -4.24 9.38
C PHE A 111 7.24 -5.33 10.25
N GLY A 112 5.93 -5.47 10.13
CA GLY A 112 5.16 -6.56 10.74
C GLY A 112 5.15 -7.83 9.87
N GLU A 113 4.43 -8.84 10.33
CA GLU A 113 4.29 -10.10 9.59
C GLU A 113 3.17 -10.02 8.56
N LYS A 114 1.95 -9.66 8.96
CA LYS A 114 0.82 -9.57 8.02
C LYS A 114 -0.34 -8.68 8.48
N ASN A 115 -0.68 -8.73 9.75
CA ASN A 115 -1.83 -8.04 10.32
C ASN A 115 -1.42 -6.71 10.95
N PHE A 116 -2.37 -5.78 11.05
CA PHE A 116 -2.11 -4.49 11.70
C PHE A 116 -1.75 -4.64 13.18
N SER A 117 -2.31 -5.65 13.86
CA SER A 117 -1.98 -6.02 15.24
C SER A 117 -0.49 -6.30 15.44
N ASP A 118 0.19 -6.78 14.40
CA ASP A 118 1.60 -7.20 14.46
C ASP A 118 2.52 -5.98 14.53
N LEU A 119 1.99 -4.77 14.30
CA LEU A 119 2.72 -3.51 14.42
C LEU A 119 2.79 -2.97 15.85
N LEU A 120 1.91 -3.44 16.75
CA LEU A 120 1.86 -2.98 18.14
C LEU A 120 3.22 -3.08 18.86
N PRO A 121 3.99 -4.19 18.74
CA PRO A 121 5.32 -4.27 19.35
C PRO A 121 6.33 -3.29 18.74
N LEU A 122 6.15 -2.89 17.48
CA LEU A 122 7.03 -1.94 16.79
C LEU A 122 6.81 -0.52 17.30
N PHE A 123 5.55 -0.13 17.56
CA PHE A 123 5.23 1.19 18.13
C PHE A 123 5.81 1.35 19.54
N LYS A 124 5.78 0.29 20.35
CA LYS A 124 6.36 0.30 21.71
C LYS A 124 7.87 0.58 21.74
N LYS A 125 8.59 0.34 20.63
CA LYS A 125 10.03 0.63 20.54
C LYS A 125 10.32 2.14 20.41
N PHE A 126 9.32 2.94 20.03
CA PHE A 126 9.48 4.36 19.73
C PHE A 126 8.39 5.21 20.42
N PRO A 127 8.31 5.19 21.77
CA PRO A 127 7.23 5.84 22.51
C PRO A 127 7.26 7.38 22.45
N THR A 128 8.37 7.98 22.01
CA THR A 128 8.57 9.42 21.92
C THR A 128 8.46 9.97 20.50
N GLU A 129 8.28 9.10 19.50
CA GLU A 129 8.09 9.55 18.11
C GLU A 129 6.68 10.12 17.94
N LYS A 130 6.60 11.24 17.22
CA LYS A 130 5.36 11.86 16.76
C LYS A 130 5.05 11.44 15.34
#